data_AF-A0A7Y8M2I3-F1
#
_entry.id   AF-A0A7Y8M2I3-F1
#
_cell.length_a   1.000
_cell.length_b   1.000
_cell.length_c   1.000
_cell.angle_alpha   90.00
_cell.angle_beta   90.00
_cell.angle_gamma   90.00
#
_symmetry.space_group_name_H-M   'P 1'
#
loop_
_entity.id
_entity.type
_entity.pdbx_description
1 polymer ?
#
loop_
_entity_poly.entity_id
_entity_poly.type
_entity_poly.pdbx_seq_one_letter_code
_entity_poly.pdbx_strand_id
1 'polypeptide(L)'
;MEKFDKILELLEKKSLSEDEQKLLRQFSDSDEEIKSFVTSYKTLSNSLSTSGHVPTDLLASIILVEKGDYSENKVSAILSQKIKSHLAECSACREEYAFLLREYSDISEHVDKSIRSKSLNESENKSILPLAIFNKSYTFRYAFATLSVIIVAYVGLLFISWGLTPDYKKNIFANEQEDFYKTRGRTSPLFQKGLDAIDKKEYSRAIEFLSQDIIEHQNEKSIFYSHYIIGITYLKASESDFIGLFKSYDRDNINLAIANLKESIDKNNSGDYESLKLDSYYFLGRAYLLVDSTDAAKDNFRKVIDGKGKYFKEAADILTTLEKN
;
A
#
# COMPACT_ATOMS: atom_id res chain seq x y z
N MET A 1 -12.55 -22.63 6.24
CA MET A 1 -13.91 -23.14 6.03
C MET A 1 -14.44 -23.80 7.31
N GLU A 2 -13.78 -24.84 7.86
CA GLU A 2 -14.28 -25.56 9.06
C GLU A 2 -14.68 -24.68 10.27
N LYS A 3 -13.98 -23.56 10.52
CA LYS A 3 -14.30 -22.62 11.62
C LYS A 3 -15.60 -21.83 11.35
N PHE A 4 -15.86 -21.43 10.10
CA PHE A 4 -17.09 -20.72 9.71
C PHE A 4 -18.29 -21.66 9.64
N ASP A 5 -18.09 -22.90 9.17
CA ASP A 5 -19.17 -23.89 9.07
C ASP A 5 -19.70 -24.27 10.47
N LYS A 6 -18.80 -24.46 11.45
CA LYS A 6 -19.19 -24.69 12.86
C LYS A 6 -19.95 -23.51 13.46
N ILE A 7 -19.57 -22.27 13.11
CA ILE A 7 -20.24 -21.07 13.60
C ILE A 7 -21.61 -20.91 12.94
N LEU A 8 -21.71 -21.21 11.64
CA LEU A 8 -22.98 -21.23 10.92
C LEU A 8 -23.96 -22.23 11.53
N GLU A 9 -23.50 -23.44 11.85
CA GLU A 9 -24.31 -24.47 12.51
C GLU A 9 -24.86 -23.99 13.87
N LEU A 10 -24.04 -23.29 14.66
CA LEU A 10 -24.49 -22.67 15.91
C LEU A 10 -25.52 -21.56 15.68
N LEU A 11 -25.32 -20.72 14.67
CA LEU A 11 -26.21 -19.61 14.34
C LEU A 11 -27.57 -20.06 13.78
N GLU A 12 -27.65 -21.26 13.22
CA GLU A 12 -28.90 -21.85 12.69
C GLU A 12 -29.76 -22.54 13.76
N LYS A 13 -29.22 -22.79 14.97
CA LYS A 13 -30.00 -23.36 16.07
C LYS A 13 -31.06 -22.38 16.57
N LYS A 14 -32.29 -22.86 16.76
CA LYS A 14 -33.41 -22.08 17.32
C LYS A 14 -33.16 -21.60 18.76
N SER A 15 -32.34 -22.32 19.52
CA SER A 15 -31.90 -21.91 20.86
C SER A 15 -30.50 -22.45 21.13
N LEU A 16 -29.63 -21.58 21.68
CA LEU A 16 -28.26 -21.89 22.05
C LEU A 16 -28.16 -22.09 23.57
N SER A 17 -27.47 -23.15 24.00
CA SER A 17 -27.11 -23.36 25.41
C SER A 17 -26.12 -22.29 25.92
N GLU A 18 -26.01 -22.10 27.24
CA GLU A 18 -25.11 -21.10 27.83
C GLU A 18 -23.64 -21.30 27.41
N ASP A 19 -23.20 -22.56 27.30
CA ASP A 19 -21.85 -22.92 26.86
C ASP A 19 -21.62 -22.58 25.38
N GLU A 20 -22.63 -22.82 24.52
CA GLU A 20 -22.56 -22.46 23.10
C GLU A 20 -22.59 -20.94 22.87
N GLN A 21 -23.33 -20.20 23.69
CA GLN A 21 -23.32 -18.73 23.66
C GLN A 21 -21.95 -18.18 24.07
N LYS A 22 -21.33 -18.77 25.10
CA LYS A 22 -19.99 -18.39 25.55
C LYS A 22 -18.94 -18.69 24.49
N LEU A 23 -19.06 -19.84 23.81
CA LEU A 23 -18.19 -20.26 22.71
C LEU A 23 -18.33 -19.33 21.49
N LEU A 24 -19.55 -18.92 21.13
CA LEU A 24 -19.79 -17.94 20.05
C LEU A 24 -19.20 -16.55 20.38
N ARG A 25 -19.31 -16.10 21.63
CA ARG A 25 -18.69 -14.86 22.10
C ARG A 25 -17.17 -14.93 22.06
N GLN A 26 -16.59 -16.01 22.56
CA GLN A 26 -15.14 -16.23 22.50
C GLN A 26 -14.60 -16.20 21.06
N PHE A 27 -15.31 -16.81 20.11
CA PHE A 27 -14.92 -16.74 18.70
C PHE A 27 -15.02 -15.33 18.12
N SER A 28 -16.08 -14.59 18.47
CA SER A 28 -16.32 -13.23 17.98
C SER A 28 -15.33 -12.20 18.56
N ASP A 29 -14.82 -12.43 19.78
CA ASP A 29 -13.84 -11.53 20.42
C ASP A 29 -12.40 -11.80 19.96
N SER A 30 -12.13 -13.00 19.43
CA SER A 30 -10.79 -13.44 19.03
C SER A 30 -10.39 -13.07 17.59
N ASP A 31 -11.36 -12.72 16.74
CA ASP A 31 -11.17 -12.71 15.29
C ASP A 31 -12.16 -11.73 14.62
N GLU A 32 -11.66 -10.62 14.07
CA GLU A 32 -12.49 -9.60 13.44
C GLU A 32 -13.27 -10.11 12.22
N GLU A 33 -12.73 -11.08 11.47
CA GLU A 33 -13.39 -11.67 10.30
C GLU A 33 -14.63 -12.47 10.73
N ILE A 34 -14.54 -13.16 11.87
CA ILE A 34 -15.65 -13.91 12.46
C ILE A 34 -16.69 -12.98 13.09
N LYS A 35 -16.25 -11.92 13.75
CA LYS A 35 -17.14 -10.90 14.30
C LYS A 35 -17.99 -10.26 13.21
N SER A 36 -17.38 -9.94 12.07
CA SER A 36 -18.08 -9.45 10.88
C SER A 36 -19.07 -10.48 10.35
N PHE A 37 -18.66 -11.75 10.21
CA PHE A 37 -19.54 -12.85 9.78
C PHE A 37 -20.79 -13.02 10.66
N VAL A 38 -20.61 -13.10 11.98
CA VAL A 38 -21.71 -13.26 12.95
C VAL A 38 -22.66 -12.06 12.89
N THR A 39 -22.12 -10.86 12.73
CA THR A 39 -22.91 -9.62 12.65
C THR A 39 -23.74 -9.60 11.38
N SER A 40 -23.13 -9.85 10.22
CA SER A 40 -23.82 -9.92 8.92
C SER A 40 -24.88 -11.01 8.88
N TYR A 41 -24.61 -12.19 9.46
CA TYR A 41 -25.61 -13.26 9.57
C TYR A 41 -26.81 -12.83 10.43
N LYS A 42 -26.56 -12.22 11.60
CA LYS A 42 -27.63 -11.75 12.48
C LYS A 42 -28.45 -10.64 11.82
N THR A 43 -27.82 -9.70 11.13
CA THR A 43 -28.50 -8.66 10.37
C THR A 43 -29.39 -9.27 9.28
N LEU A 44 -28.87 -10.22 8.52
CA LEU A 44 -29.65 -10.94 7.50
C LEU A 44 -30.81 -11.72 8.11
N SER A 45 -30.57 -12.50 9.17
CA SER A 45 -31.59 -13.30 9.84
C SER A 45 -32.68 -12.44 10.45
N ASN A 46 -32.30 -11.32 11.09
CA ASN A 46 -33.25 -10.38 11.67
C ASN A 46 -34.07 -9.70 10.58
N SER A 47 -33.44 -9.23 9.50
CA SER A 47 -34.13 -8.60 8.37
C SER A 47 -35.12 -9.55 7.72
N LEU A 48 -34.71 -10.80 7.44
CA LEU A 48 -35.61 -11.84 6.91
C LEU A 48 -36.76 -12.19 7.87
N SER A 49 -36.58 -12.02 9.18
CA SER A 49 -37.61 -12.30 10.19
C SER A 49 -38.55 -11.12 10.48
N THR A 50 -38.11 -9.87 10.28
CA THR A 50 -38.88 -8.65 10.62
C THR A 50 -39.42 -7.90 9.42
N SER A 51 -38.62 -7.72 8.36
CA SER A 51 -39.04 -7.05 7.13
C SER A 51 -39.34 -8.02 5.99
N GLY A 52 -38.85 -9.26 6.08
CA GLY A 52 -38.98 -10.26 5.02
C GLY A 52 -38.13 -9.97 3.78
N HIS A 53 -37.21 -9.00 3.86
CA HIS A 53 -36.37 -8.57 2.74
C HIS A 53 -34.88 -8.61 3.09
N VAL A 54 -34.04 -8.80 2.08
CA VAL A 54 -32.58 -8.75 2.20
C VAL A 54 -32.11 -7.30 2.13
N PRO A 55 -31.24 -6.85 3.06
CA PRO A 55 -30.64 -5.50 3.01
C PRO A 55 -29.90 -5.22 1.70
N THR A 56 -30.05 -3.99 1.18
CA THR A 56 -29.41 -3.52 -0.07
C THR A 56 -27.89 -3.73 -0.07
N ASP A 57 -27.21 -3.46 1.05
CA ASP A 57 -25.75 -3.63 1.18
C ASP A 57 -25.31 -5.09 0.96
N LEU A 58 -26.11 -6.06 1.44
CA LEU A 58 -25.84 -7.48 1.24
C LEU A 58 -26.11 -7.91 -0.20
N LEU A 59 -27.14 -7.35 -0.85
CA LEU A 59 -27.41 -7.58 -2.27
C LEU A 59 -26.28 -7.04 -3.16
N ALA A 60 -25.79 -5.83 -2.89
CA ALA A 60 -24.66 -5.22 -3.58
C ALA A 60 -23.39 -6.07 -3.42
N SER A 61 -23.10 -6.54 -2.20
CA SER A 61 -21.92 -7.37 -1.93
C SER A 61 -21.93 -8.70 -2.69
N ILE A 62 -23.10 -9.29 -2.94
CA ILE A 62 -23.22 -10.53 -3.74
C ILE A 62 -22.92 -10.28 -5.21
N ILE A 63 -23.36 -9.14 -5.75
CA ILE A 63 -23.08 -8.76 -7.15
C ILE A 63 -21.57 -8.66 -7.37
N LEU A 64 -20.84 -8.04 -6.43
CA LEU A 64 -19.38 -7.93 -6.49
C LEU A 64 -18.69 -9.32 -6.46
N VAL A 65 -19.14 -10.21 -5.57
CA VAL A 65 -18.63 -11.60 -5.49
C VAL A 65 -18.89 -12.39 -6.77
N GLU A 66 -20.06 -12.25 -7.39
CA GLU A 66 -20.39 -12.92 -8.67
C GLU A 66 -19.52 -12.42 -9.84
N LYS A 67 -19.04 -11.19 -9.78
CA LYS A 67 -18.20 -10.57 -10.82
C LYS A 67 -16.70 -10.78 -10.61
N GLY A 68 -16.32 -11.55 -9.59
CA GLY A 68 -14.94 -11.96 -9.34
C GLY A 68 -14.16 -11.05 -8.41
N ASP A 69 -14.83 -10.08 -7.76
CA ASP A 69 -14.22 -9.25 -6.73
C ASP A 69 -14.39 -9.91 -5.35
N TYR A 70 -13.38 -10.67 -4.96
CA TYR A 70 -13.32 -11.37 -3.67
C TYR A 70 -12.66 -10.52 -2.57
N SER A 71 -12.31 -9.26 -2.86
CA SER A 71 -11.38 -8.49 -2.03
C SER A 71 -11.94 -8.07 -0.67
N GLU A 72 -13.27 -8.00 -0.52
CA GLU A 72 -13.87 -7.44 0.71
C GLU A 72 -14.82 -8.33 1.51
N ASN A 73 -15.30 -9.49 1.03
CA ASN A 73 -16.29 -10.24 1.81
C ASN A 73 -16.39 -11.75 1.53
N LYS A 74 -15.53 -12.57 2.18
CA LYS A 74 -15.74 -14.03 2.25
C LYS A 74 -17.09 -14.40 2.88
N VAL A 75 -17.65 -13.51 3.70
CA VAL A 75 -18.96 -13.63 4.34
C VAL A 75 -20.10 -13.68 3.32
N SER A 76 -20.10 -12.79 2.33
CA SER A 76 -21.13 -12.74 1.29
C SER A 76 -21.09 -13.97 0.38
N ALA A 77 -19.91 -14.55 0.15
CA ALA A 77 -19.79 -15.82 -0.55
C ALA A 77 -20.46 -16.98 0.20
N ILE A 78 -20.31 -17.04 1.53
CA ILE A 78 -20.94 -18.08 2.38
C ILE A 78 -22.46 -17.88 2.47
N LEU A 79 -22.94 -16.63 2.52
CA LEU A 79 -24.37 -16.31 2.58
C LEU A 79 -25.06 -16.32 1.19
N SER A 80 -24.28 -16.43 0.11
CA SER A 80 -24.76 -16.31 -1.27
C SER A 80 -25.88 -17.31 -1.59
N GLN A 81 -25.79 -18.55 -1.13
CA GLN A 81 -26.78 -19.58 -1.39
C GLN A 81 -28.13 -19.25 -0.72
N LYS A 82 -28.10 -18.75 0.52
CA LYS A 82 -29.30 -18.38 1.28
C LYS A 82 -30.00 -17.16 0.67
N ILE A 83 -29.22 -16.16 0.25
CA ILE A 83 -29.76 -14.97 -0.40
C ILE A 83 -30.30 -15.29 -1.80
N LYS A 84 -29.62 -16.14 -2.58
CA LYS A 84 -30.13 -16.63 -3.88
C LYS A 84 -31.46 -17.39 -3.75
N SER A 85 -31.59 -18.23 -2.73
CA SER A 85 -32.85 -18.92 -2.45
C SER A 85 -33.97 -17.92 -2.15
N HIS A 86 -33.70 -16.87 -1.38
CA HIS A 86 -34.68 -15.83 -1.09
C HIS A 86 -35.04 -14.99 -2.34
N LEU A 87 -34.08 -14.66 -3.21
CA LEU A 87 -34.33 -13.95 -4.48
C LEU A 87 -35.22 -14.75 -5.45
N ALA A 88 -35.22 -16.08 -5.34
CA ALA A 88 -36.11 -16.94 -6.12
C ALA A 88 -37.58 -16.83 -5.67
N GLU A 89 -37.82 -16.44 -4.43
CA GLU A 89 -39.15 -16.39 -3.81
C GLU A 89 -39.69 -14.95 -3.64
N CYS A 90 -38.80 -13.96 -3.45
CA CYS A 90 -39.18 -12.57 -3.20
C CYS A 90 -39.01 -11.69 -4.46
N SER A 91 -40.12 -11.16 -4.98
CA SER A 91 -40.10 -10.26 -6.16
C SER A 91 -39.45 -8.91 -5.87
N ALA A 92 -39.71 -8.32 -4.70
CA ALA A 92 -39.15 -7.02 -4.33
C ALA A 92 -37.61 -7.05 -4.24
N CYS A 93 -37.04 -8.07 -3.60
CA CYS A 93 -35.58 -8.21 -3.54
C CYS A 93 -34.97 -8.53 -4.91
N ARG A 94 -35.72 -9.20 -5.80
CA ARG A 94 -35.27 -9.46 -7.18
C ARG A 94 -35.23 -8.19 -8.02
N GLU A 95 -36.21 -7.30 -7.86
CA GLU A 95 -36.23 -6.00 -8.53
C GLU A 95 -35.07 -5.12 -8.06
N GLU A 96 -34.84 -5.04 -6.75
CA GLU A 96 -33.71 -4.34 -6.15
C GLU A 96 -32.36 -4.91 -6.64
N TYR A 97 -32.23 -6.24 -6.66
CA TYR A 97 -31.04 -6.90 -7.20
C TYR A 97 -30.80 -6.56 -8.67
N ALA A 98 -31.85 -6.57 -9.49
CA ALA A 98 -31.75 -6.22 -10.91
C ALA A 98 -31.41 -4.74 -11.12
N PHE A 99 -31.87 -3.86 -10.25
CA PHE A 99 -31.51 -2.44 -10.25
C PHE A 99 -30.02 -2.25 -9.95
N LEU A 100 -29.53 -2.81 -8.84
CA LEU A 100 -28.12 -2.75 -8.45
C LEU A 100 -27.19 -3.38 -9.50
N LEU A 101 -27.63 -4.45 -10.16
CA LEU A 101 -26.84 -5.08 -11.22
C LEU A 101 -26.71 -4.19 -12.46
N ARG A 102 -27.74 -3.39 -12.79
CA ARG A 102 -27.65 -2.39 -13.86
C ARG A 102 -26.71 -1.26 -13.46
N GLU A 103 -26.85 -0.74 -12.25
CA GLU A 103 -25.97 0.31 -11.74
C GLU A 103 -24.50 -0.12 -11.76
N TYR A 104 -24.21 -1.35 -11.30
CA TYR A 104 -22.88 -1.93 -11.41
C TYR A 104 -22.39 -2.01 -12.86
N SER A 105 -23.26 -2.44 -13.79
CA SER A 105 -22.89 -2.58 -15.21
C SER A 105 -22.64 -1.22 -15.85
N ASP A 106 -23.44 -0.20 -15.53
CA ASP A 106 -23.28 1.17 -16.02
C ASP A 106 -21.97 1.79 -15.50
N ILE A 107 -21.66 1.58 -14.22
CA ILE A 107 -20.40 2.02 -13.62
C ILE A 107 -19.21 1.28 -14.25
N SER A 108 -19.29 -0.04 -14.39
CA SER A 108 -18.24 -0.84 -15.03
C SER A 108 -18.00 -0.39 -16.48
N GLU A 109 -19.06 -0.15 -17.24
CA GLU A 109 -18.96 0.34 -18.62
C GLU A 109 -18.38 1.76 -18.67
N HIS A 110 -18.76 2.63 -17.73
CA HIS A 110 -18.20 3.97 -17.63
C HIS A 110 -16.71 3.95 -17.27
N VAL A 111 -16.32 3.11 -16.30
CA VAL A 111 -14.91 2.90 -15.91
C VAL A 111 -14.11 2.34 -17.08
N ASP A 112 -14.61 1.30 -17.74
CA ASP A 112 -13.97 0.71 -18.93
C ASP A 112 -13.84 1.73 -20.08
N LYS A 113 -14.87 2.54 -20.31
CA LYS A 113 -14.84 3.62 -21.31
C LYS A 113 -13.86 4.73 -20.92
N SER A 114 -13.75 5.08 -19.64
CA SER A 114 -12.82 6.11 -19.15
C SER A 114 -11.37 5.65 -19.21
N ILE A 115 -11.11 4.36 -18.97
CA ILE A 115 -9.79 3.74 -19.11
C ILE A 115 -9.43 3.61 -20.60
N ARG A 116 -10.38 3.22 -21.45
CA ARG A 116 -10.19 3.16 -22.92
C ARG A 116 -10.05 4.54 -23.57
N SER A 117 -10.80 5.56 -23.14
CA SER A 117 -10.70 6.90 -23.73
C SER A 117 -9.38 7.59 -23.36
N LYS A 118 -8.85 7.31 -22.16
CA LYS A 118 -7.52 7.76 -21.75
C LYS A 118 -6.40 7.05 -22.53
N SER A 119 -6.58 5.78 -22.92
CA SER A 119 -5.62 5.06 -23.78
C SER A 119 -5.75 5.38 -25.27
N LEU A 120 -6.94 5.80 -25.74
CA LEU A 120 -7.17 6.17 -27.14
C LEU A 120 -6.58 7.54 -27.50
N ASN A 121 -6.61 8.51 -26.58
CA ASN A 121 -6.06 9.86 -26.83
C ASN A 121 -4.51 9.92 -26.87
N GLU A 122 -3.81 8.88 -26.43
CA GLU A 122 -2.34 8.75 -26.58
C GLU A 122 -1.93 7.94 -27.82
N SER A 123 -2.87 7.33 -28.56
CA SER A 123 -2.55 6.40 -29.67
C SER A 123 -2.83 6.93 -31.08
N GLU A 124 -3.32 8.16 -31.24
CA GLU A 124 -3.47 8.84 -32.53
C GLU A 124 -2.12 9.28 -33.15
N ASN A 125 -1.08 8.46 -33.03
CA ASN A 125 0.03 8.49 -33.97
C ASN A 125 0.74 7.13 -34.02
N LYS A 126 0.06 6.11 -34.55
CA LYS A 126 0.71 5.01 -35.28
C LYS A 126 -0.30 4.17 -36.06
N SER A 127 0.08 3.93 -37.32
CA SER A 127 -0.61 3.19 -38.36
C SER A 127 -1.31 1.91 -37.91
N ILE A 128 -2.57 1.78 -38.28
CA ILE A 128 -3.35 0.54 -38.22
C ILE A 128 -2.90 -0.35 -39.40
N LEU A 129 -2.29 -1.49 -39.11
CA LEU A 129 -2.32 -2.65 -40.01
C LEU A 129 -3.51 -3.53 -39.60
N PRO A 130 -4.33 -4.02 -40.56
CA PRO A 130 -5.52 -4.79 -40.24
C PRO A 130 -5.12 -6.21 -39.84
N LEU A 131 -5.46 -6.60 -38.61
CA LEU A 131 -5.26 -7.96 -38.11
C LEU A 131 -6.36 -8.86 -38.67
N ALA A 132 -6.12 -9.39 -39.87
CA ALA A 132 -6.96 -10.39 -40.49
C ALA A 132 -6.31 -11.78 -40.36
N ILE A 133 -7.10 -12.72 -39.84
CA ILE A 133 -7.02 -14.18 -40.03
C ILE A 133 -6.04 -14.91 -39.10
N PHE A 134 -6.62 -15.40 -37.99
CA PHE A 134 -6.10 -16.55 -37.26
C PHE A 134 -6.12 -17.79 -38.15
N ASN A 135 -4.95 -18.36 -38.42
CA ASN A 135 -4.81 -19.74 -38.89
C ASN A 135 -3.70 -20.47 -38.12
N LYS A 136 -3.90 -21.77 -37.94
CA LYS A 136 -3.22 -22.69 -36.99
C LYS A 136 -1.68 -22.69 -37.01
N SER A 137 -1.11 -22.95 -35.83
CA SER A 137 0.23 -23.47 -35.51
C SER A 137 1.46 -22.53 -35.64
N TYR A 138 1.45 -21.52 -36.51
CA TYR A 138 2.63 -20.64 -36.66
C TYR A 138 2.65 -19.44 -35.71
N THR A 139 1.48 -18.93 -35.31
CA THR A 139 1.35 -17.78 -34.38
C THR A 139 1.93 -18.06 -33.00
N PHE A 140 1.92 -19.31 -32.52
CA PHE A 140 2.50 -19.65 -31.22
C PHE A 140 4.04 -19.55 -31.21
N ARG A 141 4.69 -19.91 -32.33
CA ARG A 141 6.15 -19.81 -32.47
C ARG A 141 6.61 -18.36 -32.52
N TYR A 142 5.88 -17.52 -33.25
CA TYR A 142 6.18 -16.08 -33.31
C TYR A 142 5.84 -15.36 -32.00
N ALA A 143 4.77 -15.75 -31.30
CA ALA A 143 4.46 -15.22 -29.97
C ALA A 143 5.53 -15.60 -28.92
N PHE A 144 6.06 -16.82 -28.98
CA PHE A 144 7.16 -17.23 -28.10
C PHE A 144 8.47 -16.51 -28.44
N ALA A 145 8.76 -16.33 -29.73
CA ALA A 145 9.93 -15.60 -30.18
C ALA A 145 9.88 -14.11 -29.78
N THR A 146 8.72 -13.44 -29.94
CA THR A 146 8.56 -12.04 -29.51
C THR A 146 8.65 -11.91 -28.00
N LEU A 147 8.05 -12.81 -27.22
CA LEU A 147 8.19 -12.84 -25.77
C LEU A 147 9.66 -13.03 -25.36
N SER A 148 10.37 -13.94 -26.02
CA SER A 148 11.80 -14.19 -25.75
C SER A 148 12.65 -12.96 -26.05
N VAL A 149 12.37 -12.25 -27.15
CA VAL A 149 13.05 -10.99 -27.48
C VAL A 149 12.77 -9.91 -26.44
N ILE A 150 11.52 -9.77 -25.97
CA ILE A 150 11.16 -8.81 -24.91
C ILE A 150 11.89 -9.16 -23.61
N ILE A 151 11.94 -10.44 -23.23
CA ILE A 151 12.66 -10.89 -22.03
C ILE A 151 14.15 -10.59 -22.15
N VAL A 152 14.78 -10.94 -23.28
CA VAL A 152 16.21 -10.65 -23.51
C VAL A 152 16.49 -9.15 -23.52
N ALA A 153 15.61 -8.35 -24.11
CA ALA A 153 15.72 -6.89 -24.09
C ALA A 153 15.58 -6.32 -22.67
N TYR A 154 14.60 -6.80 -21.89
CA TYR A 154 14.42 -6.40 -20.50
C TYR A 154 15.61 -6.81 -19.62
N VAL A 155 16.11 -8.03 -19.77
CA VAL A 155 17.32 -8.49 -19.06
C VAL A 155 18.54 -7.67 -19.48
N GLY A 156 18.68 -7.34 -20.76
CA GLY A 156 19.71 -6.43 -21.25
C GLY A 156 19.62 -5.05 -20.59
N LEU A 157 18.42 -4.47 -20.52
CA LEU A 157 18.18 -3.20 -19.84
C LEU A 157 18.42 -3.28 -18.33
N LEU A 158 18.12 -4.41 -17.67
CA LEU A 158 18.49 -4.67 -16.28
C LEU A 158 20.01 -4.56 -16.08
N PHE A 159 20.80 -5.23 -16.92
CA PHE A 159 22.26 -5.16 -16.85
C PHE A 159 22.79 -3.75 -17.08
N ILE A 160 22.22 -3.01 -18.03
CA ILE A 160 22.62 -1.62 -18.32
C ILE A 160 22.26 -0.70 -17.15
N SER A 161 21.02 -0.80 -16.64
CA SER A 161 20.54 -0.06 -15.47
C SER A 161 21.45 -0.31 -14.26
N TRP A 162 21.82 -1.57 -14.03
CA TRP A 162 22.73 -1.94 -12.95
C TRP A 162 24.18 -1.52 -13.21
N GLY A 163 24.65 -1.45 -14.46
CA GLY A 163 26.00 -0.98 -14.77
C GLY A 163 26.18 0.53 -14.64
N LEU A 164 25.18 1.32 -15.05
CA LEU A 164 25.27 2.78 -15.14
C LEU A 164 24.91 3.52 -13.85
N THR A 165 24.06 2.92 -13.01
CA THR A 165 23.67 3.56 -11.75
C THR A 165 24.82 3.44 -10.74
N PRO A 166 25.26 4.51 -10.07
CA PRO A 166 26.24 4.40 -8.99
C PRO A 166 25.71 3.55 -7.84
N ASP A 167 26.57 2.77 -7.17
CA ASP A 167 26.15 1.83 -6.12
C ASP A 167 25.39 2.50 -4.97
N TYR A 168 25.81 3.72 -4.62
CA TYR A 168 25.14 4.52 -3.59
C TYR A 168 23.74 5.00 -4.01
N LYS A 169 23.42 5.09 -5.31
CA LYS A 169 22.07 5.41 -5.82
C LYS A 169 21.22 4.14 -5.98
N LYS A 170 21.81 2.96 -6.18
CA LYS A 170 21.06 1.70 -6.32
C LYS A 170 20.36 1.29 -5.02
N ASN A 171 21.08 1.46 -3.90
CA ASN A 171 20.73 0.83 -2.63
C ASN A 171 20.26 1.81 -1.55
N ILE A 172 19.77 3.00 -1.92
CA ILE A 172 19.37 4.05 -0.96
C ILE A 172 18.31 3.58 0.06
N PHE A 173 17.54 2.54 -0.25
CA PHE A 173 16.63 1.90 0.70
C PHE A 173 16.60 0.38 0.57
N ALA A 174 17.68 -0.25 0.09
CA ALA A 174 17.71 -1.70 -0.18
C ALA A 174 17.52 -2.57 1.07
N ASN A 175 17.71 -2.00 2.26
CA ASN A 175 17.29 -2.64 3.50
C ASN A 175 15.78 -2.44 3.68
N GLU A 176 14.99 -3.37 3.14
CA GLU A 176 13.53 -3.46 3.37
C GLU A 176 13.16 -3.59 4.87
N GLN A 177 14.15 -3.82 5.74
CA GLN A 177 14.03 -3.88 7.20
C GLN A 177 14.30 -2.54 7.93
N GLU A 178 14.27 -1.41 7.23
CA GLU A 178 14.26 -0.13 7.92
C GLU A 178 12.91 0.09 8.61
N ASP A 179 12.79 -0.43 9.83
CA ASP A 179 11.83 0.00 10.86
C ASP A 179 12.12 1.47 11.29
N PHE A 180 12.44 2.36 10.35
CA PHE A 180 12.85 3.75 10.63
C PHE A 180 11.73 4.52 11.34
N TYR A 181 10.49 4.09 11.17
CA TYR A 181 9.29 4.74 11.68
C TYR A 181 8.79 4.18 13.01
N LYS A 182 9.37 3.08 13.54
CA LYS A 182 9.06 2.58 14.89
C LYS A 182 9.68 3.49 15.96
N THR A 183 9.07 4.65 16.13
CA THR A 183 9.48 5.64 17.13
C THR A 183 8.59 5.50 18.35
N ARG A 184 9.19 5.32 19.54
CA ARG A 184 8.45 5.23 20.80
C ARG A 184 8.04 6.60 21.38
N GLY A 185 8.43 7.69 20.71
CA GLY A 185 8.45 9.03 21.31
C GLY A 185 7.32 9.99 20.88
N ARG A 186 6.58 9.70 19.80
CA ARG A 186 5.48 10.56 19.33
C ARG A 186 4.22 9.74 19.05
N THR A 187 3.11 10.15 19.65
CA THR A 187 1.84 9.41 19.62
C THR A 187 0.64 10.28 19.20
N SER A 188 0.88 11.42 18.55
CA SER A 188 -0.21 12.25 18.05
C SER A 188 -1.02 11.47 17.00
N PRO A 189 -2.36 11.66 16.92
CA PRO A 189 -3.18 10.93 15.96
C PRO A 189 -2.76 11.13 14.50
N LEU A 190 -2.35 12.35 14.13
CA LEU A 190 -1.87 12.66 12.77
C LEU A 190 -0.54 11.96 12.47
N PHE A 191 0.39 11.95 13.42
CA PHE A 191 1.64 11.22 13.26
C PHE A 191 1.41 9.73 13.04
N GLN A 192 0.53 9.10 13.85
CA GLN A 192 0.20 7.68 13.70
C GLN A 192 -0.47 7.38 12.36
N LYS A 193 -1.41 8.20 11.90
CA LYS A 193 -1.98 8.09 10.54
C LYS A 193 -0.91 8.23 9.44
N GLY A 194 0.07 9.10 9.66
CA GLY A 194 1.24 9.23 8.79
C GLY A 194 2.04 7.92 8.72
N LEU A 195 2.26 7.25 9.85
CA LEU A 195 2.94 5.95 9.90
C LEU A 195 2.14 4.85 9.20
N ASP A 196 0.83 4.77 9.44
CA ASP A 196 -0.05 3.81 8.79
C ASP A 196 -0.06 3.99 7.25
N ALA A 197 0.02 5.23 6.77
CA ALA A 197 0.12 5.53 5.35
C ALA A 197 1.49 5.11 4.77
N ILE A 198 2.59 5.26 5.53
CA ILE A 198 3.91 4.75 5.14
C ILE A 198 3.89 3.22 5.02
N ASP A 199 3.27 2.52 5.97
CA ASP A 199 3.12 1.05 5.94
C ASP A 199 2.40 0.57 4.67
N LYS A 200 1.42 1.35 4.21
CA LYS A 200 0.66 1.09 2.97
C LYS A 200 1.37 1.59 1.70
N LYS A 201 2.57 2.16 1.82
CA LYS A 201 3.33 2.83 0.73
C LYS A 201 2.58 4.00 0.09
N GLU A 202 1.63 4.61 0.81
CA GLU A 202 0.87 5.77 0.38
C GLU A 202 1.61 7.07 0.74
N TYR A 203 2.80 7.28 0.18
CA TYR A 203 3.71 8.36 0.61
C TYR A 203 3.10 9.77 0.50
N SER A 204 2.25 10.04 -0.50
CA SER A 204 1.57 11.34 -0.62
C SER A 204 0.64 11.63 0.55
N ARG A 205 -0.13 10.63 1.00
CA ARG A 205 -1.01 10.76 2.19
C ARG A 205 -0.20 10.84 3.47
N ALA A 206 0.90 10.08 3.56
CA ALA A 206 1.81 10.17 4.71
C ALA A 206 2.38 11.58 4.86
N ILE A 207 2.82 12.19 3.76
CA ILE A 207 3.31 13.58 3.74
C ILE A 207 2.22 14.55 4.20
N GLU A 208 0.98 14.39 3.74
CA GLU A 208 -0.15 15.23 4.16
C GLU A 208 -0.37 15.18 5.67
N PHE A 209 -0.51 13.97 6.24
CA PHE A 209 -0.74 13.81 7.69
C PHE A 209 0.44 14.32 8.53
N LEU A 210 1.68 14.03 8.12
CA LEU A 210 2.86 14.48 8.84
C LEU A 210 3.08 16.00 8.73
N SER A 211 2.71 16.61 7.60
CA SER A 211 2.75 18.06 7.43
C SER A 211 1.75 18.75 8.35
N GLN A 212 0.51 18.25 8.41
CA GLN A 212 -0.51 18.74 9.33
C GLN A 212 -0.05 18.58 10.79
N ASP A 213 0.53 17.44 11.11
CA ASP A 213 1.06 17.16 12.45
C ASP A 213 2.14 18.17 12.88
N ILE A 214 3.06 18.52 11.97
CA ILE A 214 4.09 19.54 12.19
C ILE A 214 3.48 20.93 12.44
N ILE A 215 2.48 21.31 11.65
CA ILE A 215 1.81 22.61 11.75
C ILE A 215 1.07 22.74 13.09
N GLU A 216 0.31 21.71 13.47
CA GLU A 216 -0.52 21.74 14.68
C GLU A 216 0.31 21.68 15.98
N HIS A 217 1.49 21.07 15.93
CA HIS A 217 2.28 20.75 17.13
C HIS A 217 3.71 21.34 17.09
N GLN A 218 3.94 22.42 16.34
CA GLN A 218 5.26 23.04 16.14
C GLN A 218 6.04 23.39 17.42
N ASN A 219 5.35 23.59 18.55
CA ASN A 219 5.92 23.95 19.84
C ASN A 219 6.17 22.75 20.76
N GLU A 220 5.81 21.53 20.35
CA GLU A 220 6.01 20.33 21.14
C GLU A 220 7.46 19.87 21.08
N LYS A 221 8.00 19.43 22.22
CA LYS A 221 9.38 18.94 22.29
C LYS A 221 9.62 17.69 21.44
N SER A 222 8.60 16.88 21.16
CA SER A 222 8.73 15.65 20.37
C SER A 222 8.58 15.88 18.86
N ILE A 223 8.36 17.12 18.41
CA ILE A 223 8.06 17.41 16.99
C ILE A 223 9.22 17.07 16.05
N PHE A 224 10.44 16.96 16.57
CA PHE A 224 11.60 16.49 15.80
C PHE A 224 11.37 15.08 15.22
N TYR A 225 10.53 14.23 15.84
CA TYR A 225 10.15 12.94 15.29
C TYR A 225 9.35 13.09 13.99
N SER A 226 8.42 14.05 13.92
CA SER A 226 7.64 14.29 12.70
C SER A 226 8.52 14.78 11.57
N HIS A 227 9.45 15.70 11.87
CA HIS A 227 10.45 16.16 10.91
C HIS A 227 11.38 15.03 10.43
N TYR A 228 11.79 14.13 11.33
CA TYR A 228 12.58 12.95 10.96
C TYR A 228 11.82 12.03 10.00
N ILE A 229 10.60 11.65 10.38
CA ILE A 229 9.79 10.72 9.57
C ILE A 229 9.40 11.35 8.25
N ILE A 230 8.90 12.58 8.22
CA ILE A 230 8.53 13.23 6.96
C ILE A 230 9.74 13.40 6.05
N GLY A 231 10.93 13.66 6.61
CA GLY A 231 12.18 13.73 5.85
C GLY A 231 12.47 12.43 5.11
N ILE A 232 12.39 11.29 5.79
CA ILE A 232 12.57 9.97 5.17
C ILE A 232 11.46 9.67 4.17
N THR A 233 10.21 10.02 4.49
CA THR A 233 9.05 9.85 3.60
C THR A 233 9.26 10.61 2.29
N TYR A 234 9.75 11.85 2.33
CA TYR A 234 10.11 12.59 1.13
C TYR A 234 11.23 11.91 0.32
N LEU A 235 12.26 11.36 0.96
CA LEU A 235 13.30 10.62 0.22
C LEU A 235 12.72 9.38 -0.45
N LYS A 236 11.82 8.64 0.21
CA LYS A 236 11.15 7.49 -0.40
C LYS A 236 10.21 7.89 -1.53
N ALA A 237 9.46 8.97 -1.35
CA ALA A 237 8.57 9.53 -2.37
C ALA A 237 9.35 10.08 -3.58
N SER A 238 10.62 10.46 -3.41
CA SER A 238 11.46 10.94 -4.50
C SER A 238 11.86 9.83 -5.47
N GLU A 239 11.89 8.56 -5.03
CA GLU A 239 12.28 7.43 -5.86
C GLU A 239 11.21 7.12 -6.91
N SER A 240 11.64 7.09 -8.16
CA SER A 240 10.85 6.58 -9.27
C SER A 240 11.70 5.63 -10.10
N ASP A 241 11.07 4.59 -10.62
CA ASP A 241 11.71 3.63 -11.50
C ASP A 241 10.77 3.27 -12.66
N PHE A 242 11.36 2.74 -13.72
CA PHE A 242 10.64 2.16 -14.84
C PHE A 242 10.60 0.64 -14.67
N ILE A 243 9.59 0.12 -13.97
CA ILE A 243 9.42 -1.32 -13.72
C ILE A 243 10.68 -1.90 -13.03
N GLY A 244 11.19 -1.20 -12.01
CA GLY A 244 12.42 -1.56 -11.29
C GLY A 244 13.72 -1.21 -12.01
N LEU A 245 13.66 -0.58 -13.20
CA LEU A 245 14.82 -0.11 -13.96
C LEU A 245 15.06 1.38 -13.80
N PHE A 246 16.33 1.79 -13.94
CA PHE A 246 16.75 3.20 -14.03
C PHE A 246 16.20 4.06 -12.90
N LYS A 247 16.54 3.70 -11.65
CA LYS A 247 16.17 4.50 -10.47
C LYS A 247 16.54 5.96 -10.69
N SER A 248 15.55 6.82 -10.57
CA SER A 248 15.68 8.26 -10.66
C SER A 248 15.02 8.91 -9.47
N TYR A 249 15.48 10.10 -9.11
CA TYR A 249 15.09 10.76 -7.88
C TYR A 249 14.64 12.19 -8.16
N ASP A 250 13.43 12.51 -7.70
CA ASP A 250 12.88 13.87 -7.77
C ASP A 250 13.65 14.81 -6.84
N ARG A 251 14.26 15.85 -7.41
CA ARG A 251 15.13 16.77 -6.67
C ARG A 251 14.36 17.62 -5.66
N ASP A 252 13.11 17.97 -5.94
CA ASP A 252 12.31 18.81 -5.06
C ASP A 252 11.98 18.05 -3.77
N ASN A 253 11.54 16.80 -3.89
CA ASN A 253 11.36 15.91 -2.74
C ASN A 253 12.66 15.67 -1.96
N ILE A 254 13.81 15.51 -2.62
CA ILE A 254 15.10 15.39 -1.91
C ILE A 254 15.42 16.67 -1.11
N ASN A 255 15.18 17.85 -1.67
CA ASN A 255 15.42 19.11 -0.97
C ASN A 255 14.49 19.28 0.24
N LEU A 256 13.22 18.90 0.10
CA LEU A 256 12.25 18.87 1.21
C LEU A 256 12.67 17.89 2.30
N ALA A 257 13.22 16.73 1.92
CA ALA A 257 13.79 15.79 2.86
C ALA A 257 14.99 16.37 3.63
N ILE A 258 15.94 16.99 2.93
CA ILE A 258 17.10 17.63 3.54
C ILE A 258 16.67 18.69 4.55
N ALA A 259 15.70 19.54 4.18
CA ALA A 259 15.18 20.59 5.05
C ALA A 259 14.57 20.00 6.35
N ASN A 260 13.73 18.96 6.21
CA ASN A 260 13.08 18.33 7.36
C ASN A 260 14.07 17.56 8.25
N LEU A 261 15.04 16.84 7.67
CA LEU A 261 16.06 16.15 8.46
C LEU A 261 16.95 17.12 9.25
N LYS A 262 17.25 18.30 8.69
CA LYS A 262 17.94 19.38 9.42
C LYS A 262 17.10 19.90 10.57
N GLU A 263 15.82 20.19 10.32
CA GLU A 263 14.91 20.65 11.37
C GLU A 263 14.75 19.62 12.49
N SER A 264 14.76 18.32 12.16
CA SER A 264 14.78 17.25 13.16
C SER A 264 16.01 17.32 14.06
N ILE A 265 17.19 17.52 13.48
CA ILE A 265 18.46 17.66 14.22
C ILE A 265 18.44 18.91 15.10
N ASP A 266 17.99 20.03 14.56
CA ASP A 266 18.00 21.34 15.24
C ASP A 266 17.02 21.38 16.42
N LYS A 267 15.84 20.76 16.25
CA LYS A 267 14.84 20.63 17.32
C LYS A 267 15.18 19.54 18.34
N ASN A 268 16.01 18.55 17.99
CA ASN A 268 16.52 17.54 18.92
C ASN A 268 17.74 18.06 19.70
N ASN A 269 17.48 18.99 20.62
CA ASN A 269 18.51 19.68 21.39
C ASN A 269 18.65 19.21 22.84
N SER A 270 17.83 18.26 23.31
CA SER A 270 17.86 17.81 24.71
C SER A 270 19.00 16.83 25.02
N GLY A 271 19.59 16.20 23.99
CA GLY A 271 20.61 15.15 24.14
C GLY A 271 20.05 13.77 24.49
N ASP A 272 18.76 13.68 24.88
CA ASP A 272 18.12 12.41 25.26
C ASP A 272 17.90 11.46 24.08
N TYR A 273 17.90 12.00 22.85
CA TYR A 273 17.60 11.28 21.61
C TYR A 273 18.75 11.34 20.61
N GLU A 274 19.99 11.30 21.11
CA GLU A 274 21.20 11.38 20.26
C GLU A 274 21.24 10.29 19.18
N SER A 275 20.69 9.09 19.47
CA SER A 275 20.59 8.02 18.47
C SER A 275 19.76 8.43 17.24
N LEU A 276 18.64 9.14 17.44
CA LEU A 276 17.81 9.62 16.33
C LEU A 276 18.52 10.75 15.56
N LYS A 277 19.30 11.58 16.26
CA LYS A 277 20.10 12.62 15.62
C LYS A 277 21.16 12.02 14.70
N LEU A 278 21.82 10.95 15.13
CA LEU A 278 22.77 10.19 14.32
C LEU A 278 22.07 9.50 13.14
N ASP A 279 20.88 8.92 13.34
CA ASP A 279 20.09 8.38 12.24
C ASP A 279 19.69 9.47 11.23
N SER A 280 19.35 10.67 11.71
CA SER A 280 19.05 11.82 10.86
C SER A 280 20.27 12.25 10.03
N TYR A 281 21.46 12.29 10.63
CA TYR A 281 22.71 12.55 9.89
C TYR A 281 22.98 11.48 8.82
N TYR A 282 22.69 10.21 9.11
CA TYR A 282 22.83 9.13 8.15
C TYR A 282 21.94 9.34 6.91
N PHE A 283 20.64 9.61 7.11
CA PHE A 283 19.72 9.89 6.00
C PHE A 283 20.04 11.21 5.28
N LEU A 284 20.55 12.22 5.98
CA LEU A 284 21.07 13.45 5.37
C LEU A 284 22.25 13.18 4.44
N GLY A 285 23.21 12.33 4.86
CA GLY A 285 24.33 11.93 4.02
C GLY A 285 23.85 11.29 2.71
N ARG A 286 22.86 10.40 2.81
CA ARG A 286 22.23 9.73 1.66
C ARG A 286 21.51 10.73 0.75
N ALA A 287 20.75 11.65 1.32
CA ALA A 287 20.08 12.71 0.57
C ALA A 287 21.07 13.61 -0.18
N TYR A 288 22.21 13.94 0.46
CA TYR A 288 23.25 14.74 -0.19
C TYR A 288 23.92 14.04 -1.36
N LEU A 289 24.10 12.71 -1.31
CA LEU A 289 24.58 11.94 -2.45
C LEU A 289 23.60 11.96 -3.64
N LEU A 290 22.31 12.08 -3.38
CA LEU A 290 21.29 12.17 -4.44
C LEU A 290 21.33 13.49 -5.20
N VAL A 291 21.71 14.57 -4.52
CA VAL A 291 21.92 15.91 -5.13
C VAL A 291 23.38 16.18 -5.49
N ASP A 292 24.20 15.11 -5.56
CA ASP A 292 25.61 15.13 -5.96
C ASP A 292 26.48 16.08 -5.08
N SER A 293 26.08 16.31 -3.83
CA SER A 293 26.81 17.10 -2.84
C SER A 293 27.70 16.20 -1.97
N THR A 294 28.76 15.69 -2.57
CA THR A 294 29.64 14.68 -1.95
C THR A 294 30.28 15.15 -0.65
N ASP A 295 30.75 16.39 -0.55
CA ASP A 295 31.41 16.90 0.66
C ASP A 295 30.43 16.96 1.84
N ALA A 296 29.22 17.48 1.60
CA ALA A 296 28.17 17.49 2.60
C ALA A 296 27.77 16.07 3.01
N ALA A 297 27.75 15.12 2.07
CA ALA A 297 27.50 13.72 2.39
C ALA A 297 28.59 13.14 3.31
N LYS A 298 29.87 13.33 2.96
CA LYS A 298 31.03 12.86 3.74
C LYS A 298 31.00 13.41 5.17
N ASP A 299 30.73 14.70 5.33
CA ASP A 299 30.67 15.33 6.66
C ASP A 299 29.56 14.76 7.53
N ASN A 300 28.39 14.45 6.95
CA ASN A 300 27.31 13.82 7.69
C ASN A 300 27.62 12.36 8.04
N PHE A 301 28.20 11.57 7.14
CA PHE A 301 28.61 10.20 7.46
C PHE A 301 29.68 10.13 8.54
N ARG A 302 30.66 11.06 8.56
CA ARG A 302 31.66 11.16 9.64
C ARG A 302 31.01 11.34 11.00
N LYS A 303 30.00 12.22 11.13
CA LYS A 303 29.24 12.39 12.38
C LYS A 303 28.60 11.09 12.87
N VAL A 304 28.04 10.30 11.95
CA VAL A 304 27.44 8.99 12.27
C VAL A 304 28.49 7.99 12.79
N ILE A 305 29.66 7.97 12.14
CA ILE A 305 30.78 7.08 12.50
C ILE A 305 31.34 7.47 13.87
N ASP A 306 31.63 8.75 14.08
CA ASP A 306 32.18 9.28 15.33
C ASP A 306 31.22 9.05 16.51
N GLY A 307 29.93 9.25 16.27
CA GLY A 307 28.87 9.00 17.26
C GLY A 307 28.51 7.53 17.45
N LYS A 308 29.08 6.59 16.66
CA LYS A 308 28.73 5.17 16.66
C LYS A 308 27.23 4.92 16.52
N GLY A 309 26.56 5.69 15.66
CA GLY A 309 25.11 5.58 15.41
C GLY A 309 24.72 4.23 14.82
N LYS A 310 23.43 3.88 14.80
CA LYS A 310 22.94 2.57 14.33
C LYS A 310 23.52 2.16 12.97
N TYR A 311 23.67 3.12 12.07
CA TYR A 311 24.14 2.93 10.69
C TYR A 311 25.65 3.15 10.50
N PHE A 312 26.45 3.18 11.57
CA PHE A 312 27.89 3.56 11.47
C PHE A 312 28.71 2.68 10.52
N LYS A 313 28.44 1.37 10.45
CA LYS A 313 29.15 0.45 9.55
C LYS A 313 28.86 0.79 8.09
N GLU A 314 27.59 0.96 7.75
CA GLU A 314 27.16 1.31 6.41
C GLU A 314 27.67 2.70 6.02
N ALA A 315 27.64 3.67 6.94
CA ALA A 315 28.23 4.99 6.73
C ALA A 315 29.74 4.90 6.44
N ALA A 316 30.49 4.05 7.14
CA ALA A 316 31.92 3.84 6.91
C ALA A 316 32.21 3.18 5.56
N ASP A 317 31.40 2.19 5.15
CA ASP A 317 31.53 1.52 3.85
C ASP A 317 31.27 2.50 2.68
N ILE A 318 30.23 3.33 2.82
CA ILE A 318 29.91 4.39 1.85
C ILE A 318 31.06 5.42 1.80
N LEU A 319 31.51 5.91 2.96
CA LEU A 319 32.58 6.90 3.03
C LEU A 319 33.87 6.39 2.36
N THR A 320 34.25 5.13 2.64
CA THR A 320 35.41 4.48 2.02
C THR A 320 35.28 4.42 0.50
N THR A 321 34.07 4.18 -0.01
CA THR A 321 33.79 4.14 -1.46
C THR A 321 33.87 5.54 -2.09
N LEU A 322 33.44 6.58 -1.38
CA LEU A 322 33.50 7.98 -1.82
C LEU A 322 34.89 8.61 -1.71
N GLU A 323 35.81 7.99 -0.96
CA GLU A 323 37.20 8.45 -0.83
C GLU A 323 38.14 7.75 -1.81
N LYS A 324 37.74 6.59 -2.35
CA LYS A 324 38.48 5.86 -3.38
C LYS A 324 38.22 6.34 -4.81
N ASN A 325 37.12 7.06 -5.02
CA ASN A 325 36.69 7.64 -6.31
C ASN A 325 36.81 9.17 -6.26
#